data_AF-A0A8C4TJ57-F1
#
_entry.id   AF-A0A8C4TJ57-F1
#
_cell.length_a   1.000
_cell.length_b   1.000
_cell.length_c   1.000
_cell.angle_alpha   90.00
_cell.angle_beta   90.00
_cell.angle_gamma   90.00
#
_symmetry.space_group_name_H-M   'P 1'
#
loop_
_entity.id
_entity.type
_entity.pdbx_description
1 polymer ?
#
loop_
_entity_poly.entity_id
_entity_poly.type
_entity_poly.pdbx_seq_one_letter_code
_entity_poly.pdbx_strand_id
1 'polypeptide(L)'
;RILNIKETMEGVSMAAGLCTNRKDSEEVDMAYRIEKKIQLSAPTKQLFPGPFPEDFSLMTTVRAKKGAQFFLLSIYDDQGVQQLGLEIGRSPVFLYEDHMGKPLPEDYPTFKKINLADGKWHRIAYSVEGKSVTLYLDCQKYQSHTLLRGDTPVLSTDGVTVFGTRLLDEEVFEVGMKNVKGIRNVESAFQKTLSHEGESPFRAQHISSLIMFMEGGLGLLHCERCIK
;
A
#
# COMPACT_ATOMS: atom_id res chain seq x y z
N ARG A 1 -34.48 -16.13 5.54
CA ARG A 1 -34.67 -14.81 4.91
C ARG A 1 -33.43 -14.53 4.07
N ILE A 2 -33.61 -14.37 2.76
CA ILE A 2 -32.56 -14.23 1.76
C ILE A 2 -31.88 -12.87 1.96
N LEU A 3 -30.58 -12.86 2.25
CA LEU A 3 -29.78 -11.64 2.29
C LEU A 3 -29.53 -11.18 0.85
N ASN A 4 -30.44 -10.37 0.33
CA ASN A 4 -30.18 -9.45 -0.77
C ASN A 4 -29.13 -8.44 -0.30
N ILE A 5 -27.84 -8.72 -0.57
CA ILE A 5 -26.77 -7.74 -0.40
C ILE A 5 -26.49 -7.18 -1.80
N LYS A 6 -27.23 -6.13 -2.16
CA LYS A 6 -26.81 -5.19 -3.19
C LYS A 6 -25.87 -4.20 -2.50
N GLU A 7 -24.57 -4.30 -2.72
CA GLU A 7 -23.63 -3.23 -2.34
C GLU A 7 -22.37 -3.31 -3.20
N THR A 8 -22.55 -3.14 -4.52
CA THR A 8 -21.46 -2.66 -5.37
C THR A 8 -21.24 -1.19 -5.02
N MET A 9 -20.16 -0.86 -4.32
CA MET A 9 -19.79 0.55 -4.13
C MET A 9 -19.63 1.23 -5.49
N GLU A 10 -20.22 2.41 -5.66
CA GLU A 10 -20.13 3.18 -6.88
C GLU A 10 -18.66 3.57 -7.13
N GLY A 11 -18.09 3.07 -8.23
CA GLY A 11 -16.68 3.29 -8.56
C GLY A 11 -15.78 2.09 -8.31
N VAL A 12 -16.23 1.00 -7.68
CA VAL A 12 -15.43 -0.24 -7.60
C VAL A 12 -15.95 -1.32 -8.54
N SER A 13 -15.06 -1.89 -9.34
CA SER A 13 -15.31 -3.08 -10.15
C SER A 13 -14.16 -4.08 -10.02
N MET A 14 -14.42 -5.34 -10.38
CA MET A 14 -13.38 -6.37 -10.41
C MET A 14 -12.67 -6.37 -11.77
N ALA A 15 -11.36 -6.58 -11.75
CA ALA A 15 -10.51 -6.65 -12.93
C ALA A 15 -9.53 -7.83 -12.82
N ALA A 16 -8.89 -8.18 -13.95
CA ALA A 16 -7.80 -9.15 -13.95
C ALA A 16 -6.55 -8.53 -13.29
N GLY A 17 -5.94 -9.26 -12.37
CA GLY A 17 -4.74 -8.87 -11.64
C GLY A 17 -3.45 -9.10 -12.43
N LEU A 18 -2.33 -9.11 -11.69
CA LEU A 18 -0.98 -9.18 -12.28
C LEU A 18 -0.70 -10.51 -12.97
N CYS A 19 -0.99 -11.66 -12.35
CA CYS A 19 -0.81 -12.97 -12.97
C CYS A 19 -2.14 -13.51 -13.54
N THR A 20 -2.29 -13.56 -14.86
CA THR A 20 -3.43 -14.23 -15.50
C THR A 20 -3.17 -15.70 -15.82
N ASN A 21 -1.94 -16.19 -15.58
CA ASN A 21 -1.55 -17.58 -15.80
C ASN A 21 -0.38 -17.95 -14.86
N ARG A 22 -0.45 -19.10 -14.17
CA ARG A 22 0.64 -19.64 -13.33
C ARG A 22 0.97 -21.06 -13.80
N LYS A 23 2.25 -21.48 -13.72
CA LYS A 23 2.72 -22.80 -14.20
C LYS A 23 2.04 -23.96 -13.47
N ASP A 24 1.67 -23.75 -12.20
CA ASP A 24 1.16 -24.78 -11.31
C ASP A 24 -0.31 -24.56 -10.92
N SER A 25 -0.99 -23.58 -11.54
CA SER A 25 -2.37 -23.23 -11.19
C SER A 25 -3.05 -22.42 -12.30
N GLU A 26 -4.29 -22.77 -12.65
CA GLU A 26 -5.18 -21.96 -13.52
C GLU A 26 -5.78 -20.75 -12.78
N GLU A 27 -5.35 -20.48 -11.54
CA GLU A 27 -5.84 -19.33 -10.78
C GLU A 27 -5.36 -18.01 -11.37
N VAL A 28 -6.32 -17.23 -11.86
CA VAL A 28 -6.16 -15.84 -12.27
C VAL A 28 -6.12 -14.97 -11.02
N ASP A 29 -5.07 -14.14 -10.88
CA ASP A 29 -5.03 -13.11 -9.86
C ASP A 29 -6.19 -12.14 -10.07
N MET A 30 -6.84 -11.75 -8.98
CA MET A 30 -7.94 -10.78 -9.02
C MET A 30 -7.42 -9.38 -8.67
N ALA A 31 -8.05 -8.35 -9.20
CA ALA A 31 -7.81 -6.97 -8.83
C ALA A 31 -9.11 -6.23 -8.59
N TYR A 32 -9.06 -5.18 -7.76
CA TYR A 32 -10.10 -4.17 -7.73
C TYR A 32 -9.68 -3.00 -8.58
N ARG A 33 -10.53 -2.65 -9.54
CA ARG A 33 -10.50 -1.39 -10.26
C ARG A 33 -11.29 -0.36 -9.48
N ILE A 34 -10.61 0.71 -9.11
CA ILE A 34 -11.16 1.81 -8.35
C ILE A 34 -11.21 3.00 -9.29
N GLU A 35 -12.43 3.28 -9.69
CA GLU A 35 -12.90 4.45 -10.41
C GLU A 35 -13.42 5.46 -9.38
N LYS A 36 -13.43 6.73 -9.77
CA LYS A 36 -13.73 7.89 -8.95
C LYS A 36 -14.86 7.66 -7.94
N LYS A 37 -14.74 8.32 -6.77
CA LYS A 37 -15.73 8.49 -5.67
C LYS A 37 -15.51 7.65 -4.41
N ILE A 38 -14.44 6.87 -4.30
CA ILE A 38 -14.24 6.04 -3.10
C ILE A 38 -12.97 6.47 -2.38
N GLN A 39 -13.18 7.11 -1.24
CA GLN A 39 -12.15 7.30 -0.21
C GLN A 39 -12.42 6.24 0.86
N LEU A 40 -11.53 5.25 0.95
CA LEU A 40 -11.58 4.27 2.04
C LEU A 40 -10.74 4.82 3.19
N SER A 41 -11.33 4.91 4.37
CA SER A 41 -10.61 5.36 5.56
C SER A 41 -10.97 4.52 6.76
N ALA A 42 -9.99 4.29 7.64
CA ALA A 42 -10.18 3.65 8.93
C ALA A 42 -9.34 4.36 9.99
N PRO A 43 -9.77 4.39 11.27
CA PRO A 43 -8.91 4.83 12.36
C PRO A 43 -7.60 4.04 12.36
N THR A 44 -6.45 4.71 12.39
CA THR A 44 -5.14 4.07 12.27
C THR A 44 -4.93 3.02 13.37
N LYS A 45 -5.43 3.30 14.58
CA LYS A 45 -5.41 2.39 15.73
C LYS A 45 -6.16 1.06 15.54
N GLN A 46 -7.14 1.01 14.64
CA GLN A 46 -7.80 -0.27 14.32
C GLN A 46 -6.87 -1.18 13.50
N LEU A 47 -5.95 -0.59 12.75
CA LEU A 47 -4.99 -1.28 11.90
C LEU A 47 -3.71 -1.61 12.67
N PHE A 48 -3.30 -0.69 13.55
CA PHE A 48 -2.14 -0.75 14.42
C PHE A 48 -2.58 -0.55 15.87
N PRO A 49 -3.07 -1.60 16.54
CA PRO A 49 -3.56 -1.49 17.92
C PRO A 49 -2.45 -1.21 18.94
N GLY A 50 -1.19 -1.50 18.59
CA GLY A 50 0.00 -1.13 19.35
C GLY A 50 0.68 0.14 18.82
N PRO A 51 1.88 0.47 19.33
CA PRO A 51 2.72 1.51 18.75
C PRO A 51 3.00 1.21 17.27
N PHE A 52 3.03 2.26 16.44
CA PHE A 52 3.49 2.09 15.07
C PHE A 52 4.97 1.68 15.09
N PRO A 53 5.39 0.65 14.33
CA PRO A 53 6.76 0.17 14.38
C PRO A 53 7.73 1.22 13.82
N GLU A 54 8.91 1.32 14.44
CA GLU A 54 9.97 2.19 13.96
C GLU A 54 10.44 1.76 12.56
N ASP A 55 10.74 0.47 12.38
CA ASP A 55 11.14 -0.11 11.09
C ASP A 55 10.00 -0.94 10.52
N PHE A 56 9.73 -0.76 9.23
CA PHE A 56 8.58 -1.38 8.58
C PHE A 56 8.76 -1.51 7.08
N SER A 57 7.94 -2.36 6.47
CA SER A 57 7.81 -2.47 5.03
C SER A 57 6.38 -2.28 4.58
N LEU A 58 6.18 -1.52 3.51
CA LEU A 58 4.93 -1.34 2.78
C LEU A 58 5.06 -1.98 1.41
N MET A 59 4.12 -2.83 1.02
CA MET A 59 4.16 -3.49 -0.29
C MET A 59 2.78 -3.47 -0.96
N THR A 60 2.73 -3.16 -2.25
CA THR A 60 1.49 -3.20 -3.03
C THR A 60 1.75 -3.66 -4.47
N THR A 61 0.70 -4.13 -5.14
CA THR A 61 0.72 -4.40 -6.58
C THR A 61 -0.33 -3.53 -7.23
N VAL A 62 0.07 -2.57 -8.07
CA VAL A 62 -0.82 -1.52 -8.60
C VAL A 62 -0.63 -1.36 -10.09
N ARG A 63 -1.72 -1.03 -10.79
CA ARG A 63 -1.73 -0.52 -12.16
C ARG A 63 -2.46 0.81 -12.16
N ALA A 64 -1.71 1.90 -12.29
CA ALA A 64 -2.27 3.24 -12.37
C ALA A 64 -2.54 3.65 -13.82
N LYS A 65 -3.56 4.51 -14.02
CA LYS A 65 -3.79 5.19 -15.30
C LYS A 65 -2.52 5.94 -15.73
N LYS A 66 -2.24 5.93 -17.03
CA LYS A 66 -1.05 6.59 -17.56
C LYS A 66 -1.06 8.09 -17.22
N GLY A 67 0.01 8.57 -16.59
CA GLY A 67 0.17 9.97 -16.19
C GLY A 67 -0.54 10.37 -14.90
N ALA A 68 -1.20 9.42 -14.21
CA ALA A 68 -1.78 9.65 -12.89
C ALA A 68 -0.71 10.05 -11.85
N GLN A 69 -1.09 10.88 -10.90
CA GLN A 69 -0.25 11.21 -9.74
C GLN A 69 -1.09 11.36 -8.47
N PHE A 70 -0.93 10.44 -7.52
CA PHE A 70 -1.73 10.42 -6.30
C PHE A 70 -1.05 9.63 -5.18
N PHE A 71 -1.48 9.87 -3.94
CA PHE A 71 -1.17 8.98 -2.82
C PHE A 71 -2.13 7.79 -2.83
N LEU A 72 -1.57 6.59 -2.93
CA LEU A 72 -2.35 5.36 -2.82
C LEU A 72 -2.75 5.09 -1.37
N LEU A 73 -1.85 5.41 -0.43
CA LEU A 73 -2.04 5.27 1.01
C LEU A 73 -1.50 6.53 1.69
N SER A 74 -2.25 7.04 2.66
CA SER A 74 -1.84 8.13 3.55
C SER A 74 -2.19 7.77 5.00
N ILE A 75 -1.28 8.03 5.93
CA ILE A 75 -1.57 7.99 7.38
C ILE A 75 -1.49 9.42 7.89
N TYR A 76 -2.55 9.83 8.58
CA TYR A 76 -2.66 11.13 9.23
C TYR A 76 -2.65 10.95 10.74
N ASP A 77 -2.08 11.92 11.46
CA ASP A 77 -2.22 12.03 12.90
C ASP A 77 -3.60 12.60 13.32
N ASP A 78 -3.79 12.79 14.62
CA ASP A 78 -5.00 13.36 15.22
C ASP A 78 -5.18 14.86 14.92
N GLN A 79 -4.12 15.56 14.50
CA GLN A 79 -4.14 16.95 14.07
C GLN A 79 -4.38 17.10 12.55
N GLY A 80 -4.44 15.98 11.82
CA GLY A 80 -4.64 15.94 10.38
C GLY A 80 -3.36 16.17 9.56
N VAL A 81 -2.18 16.08 10.17
CA VAL A 81 -0.89 16.11 9.48
C VAL A 81 -0.65 14.76 8.81
N GLN A 82 -0.32 14.77 7.53
CA GLN A 82 0.05 13.56 6.81
C GLN A 82 1.45 13.13 7.24
N GLN A 83 1.56 12.03 7.98
CA GLN A 83 2.82 11.52 8.52
C GLN A 83 3.47 10.46 7.64
N LEU A 84 2.69 9.75 6.83
CA LEU A 84 3.18 8.72 5.91
C LEU A 84 2.38 8.79 4.61
N GLY A 85 3.06 8.65 3.47
CA GLY A 85 2.40 8.67 2.16
C GLY A 85 3.14 7.83 1.12
N LEU A 86 2.38 6.94 0.48
CA LEU A 86 2.83 6.14 -0.66
C LEU A 86 2.34 6.77 -1.96
N GLU A 87 3.18 7.57 -2.62
CA GLU A 87 2.84 8.20 -3.89
C GLU A 87 3.02 7.24 -5.08
N ILE A 88 2.04 7.25 -5.99
CA ILE A 88 2.09 6.59 -7.28
C ILE A 88 2.11 7.66 -8.36
N GLY A 89 3.11 7.61 -9.24
CA GLY A 89 3.26 8.58 -10.32
C GLY A 89 4.65 8.56 -10.92
N ARG A 90 5.06 9.69 -11.51
CA ARG A 90 6.40 9.88 -12.04
C ARG A 90 7.30 10.46 -10.96
N SER A 91 8.44 9.82 -10.72
CA SER A 91 9.40 10.17 -9.65
C SER A 91 8.70 10.25 -8.28
N PRO A 92 8.10 9.14 -7.80
CA PRO A 92 7.27 9.16 -6.61
C PRO A 92 8.06 9.58 -5.37
N VAL A 93 7.41 10.37 -4.53
CA VAL A 93 7.87 10.80 -3.22
C VAL A 93 7.42 9.78 -2.17
N PHE A 94 8.35 9.37 -1.32
CA PHE A 94 8.02 8.68 -0.08
C PHE A 94 7.86 9.73 1.01
N LEU A 95 6.61 10.06 1.34
CA LEU A 95 6.30 11.05 2.37
C LEU A 95 6.42 10.37 3.74
N TYR A 96 7.20 10.98 4.62
CA TYR A 96 7.39 10.53 6.00
C TYR A 96 7.60 11.75 6.89
N GLU A 97 6.94 11.80 8.04
CA GLU A 97 7.13 12.84 9.06
C GLU A 97 6.88 12.23 10.45
N ASP A 98 7.92 12.19 11.27
CA ASP A 98 7.82 11.75 12.66
C ASP A 98 7.17 12.81 13.57
N HIS A 99 6.90 12.45 14.82
CA HIS A 99 6.34 13.34 15.85
C HIS A 99 7.13 14.64 16.11
N MET A 100 8.38 14.75 15.62
CA MET A 100 9.21 15.95 15.73
C MET A 100 9.22 16.78 14.44
N GLY A 101 8.39 16.42 13.44
CA GLY A 101 8.34 17.08 12.15
C GLY A 101 9.53 16.75 11.25
N LYS A 102 10.16 15.58 11.42
CA LYS A 102 11.33 15.17 10.63
C LYS A 102 11.05 13.97 9.71
N PRO A 103 11.65 13.93 8.50
CA PRO A 103 12.34 15.04 7.82
C PRO A 103 11.39 16.19 7.45
N LEU A 104 11.95 17.34 7.10
CA LEU A 104 11.17 18.44 6.51
C LEU A 104 10.68 18.06 5.10
N PRO A 105 9.60 18.69 4.58
CA PRO A 105 9.06 18.37 3.27
C PRO A 105 10.05 18.40 2.10
N GLU A 106 11.00 19.33 2.11
CA GLU A 106 12.07 19.43 1.12
C GLU A 106 13.06 18.25 1.12
N ASP A 107 13.13 17.53 2.24
CA ASP A 107 14.02 16.39 2.48
C ASP A 107 13.32 15.04 2.25
N TYR A 108 12.06 15.04 1.82
CA TYR A 108 11.34 13.81 1.50
C TYR A 108 12.05 13.04 0.35
N PRO A 109 12.35 11.74 0.54
CA PRO A 109 13.00 10.93 -0.48
C PRO A 109 12.19 10.88 -1.79
N THR A 110 12.78 11.36 -2.88
CA THR A 110 12.19 11.34 -4.22
C THR A 110 12.90 10.33 -5.11
N PHE A 111 12.18 9.31 -5.58
CA PHE A 111 12.73 8.23 -6.40
C PHE A 111 12.74 8.60 -7.89
N LYS A 112 13.67 9.48 -8.26
CA LYS A 112 13.80 10.02 -9.62
C LYS A 112 14.01 8.92 -10.67
N LYS A 113 13.58 9.19 -11.91
CA LYS A 113 13.69 8.29 -13.09
C LYS A 113 12.80 7.05 -13.06
N ILE A 114 11.87 6.97 -12.10
CA ILE A 114 10.83 5.95 -12.05
C ILE A 114 9.51 6.52 -12.58
N ASN A 115 8.71 5.68 -13.23
CA ASN A 115 7.33 6.00 -13.58
C ASN A 115 6.42 4.82 -13.25
N LEU A 116 5.67 4.92 -12.16
CA LEU A 116 4.71 3.91 -11.71
C LEU A 116 3.34 4.05 -12.38
N ALA A 117 3.11 5.18 -13.05
CA ALA A 117 1.88 5.50 -13.78
C ALA A 117 2.12 5.42 -15.30
N ASP A 118 2.66 4.30 -15.78
CA ASP A 118 2.90 4.02 -17.20
C ASP A 118 1.78 3.18 -17.85
N GLY A 119 0.75 2.82 -17.09
CA GLY A 119 -0.36 1.96 -17.52
C GLY A 119 -0.10 0.46 -17.37
N LYS A 120 1.04 0.05 -16.81
CA LYS A 120 1.38 -1.35 -16.54
C LYS A 120 1.23 -1.68 -15.06
N TRP A 121 1.18 -2.98 -14.77
CA TRP A 121 1.27 -3.47 -13.40
C TRP A 121 2.69 -3.32 -12.87
N HIS A 122 2.81 -2.79 -11.66
CA HIS A 122 4.04 -2.70 -10.90
C HIS A 122 3.85 -3.31 -9.53
N ARG A 123 4.85 -4.05 -9.07
CA ARG A 123 4.92 -4.47 -7.68
C ARG A 123 5.93 -3.61 -6.95
N ILE A 124 5.44 -2.85 -6.00
CA ILE A 124 6.20 -1.82 -5.30
C ILE A 124 6.33 -2.26 -3.84
N ALA A 125 7.53 -2.14 -3.27
CA ALA A 125 7.68 -2.16 -1.83
C ALA A 125 8.65 -1.08 -1.36
N TYR A 126 8.31 -0.40 -0.27
CA TYR A 126 9.21 0.46 0.47
C TYR A 126 9.59 -0.24 1.75
N SER A 127 10.89 -0.39 2.00
CA SER A 127 11.43 -0.89 3.27
C SER A 127 12.09 0.27 3.98
N VAL A 128 11.64 0.58 5.19
CA VAL A 128 12.23 1.56 6.09
C VAL A 128 12.99 0.79 7.17
N GLU A 129 14.30 1.03 7.25
CA GLU A 129 15.20 0.38 8.19
C GLU A 129 16.20 1.41 8.73
N GLY A 130 16.11 1.72 10.02
CA GLY A 130 16.83 2.85 10.60
C GLY A 130 16.60 4.14 9.79
N LYS A 131 17.68 4.88 9.52
CA LYS A 131 17.63 6.12 8.73
C LYS A 131 17.73 5.88 7.22
N SER A 132 17.17 4.78 6.72
CA SER A 132 17.20 4.41 5.31
C SER A 132 15.82 3.99 4.82
N VAL A 133 15.46 4.44 3.62
CA VAL A 133 14.31 3.93 2.89
C VAL A 133 14.76 3.34 1.56
N THR A 134 14.34 2.12 1.27
CA THR A 134 14.67 1.40 0.05
C THR A 134 13.42 1.07 -0.74
N LEU A 135 13.40 1.45 -2.01
CA LEU A 135 12.38 1.05 -2.97
C LEU A 135 12.79 -0.25 -3.66
N TYR A 136 11.88 -1.20 -3.63
CA TYR A 136 11.87 -2.41 -4.43
C TYR A 136 10.81 -2.26 -5.51
N LEU A 137 11.22 -2.45 -6.76
CA LEU A 137 10.34 -2.42 -7.92
C LEU A 137 10.42 -3.76 -8.63
N ASP A 138 9.26 -4.37 -8.88
CA ASP A 138 9.11 -5.65 -9.57
C ASP A 138 10.03 -6.75 -9.02
N CYS A 139 10.04 -6.87 -7.70
CA CYS A 139 10.85 -7.83 -6.94
C CYS A 139 12.37 -7.58 -7.00
N GLN A 140 12.82 -6.37 -7.34
CA GLN A 140 14.23 -6.02 -7.37
C GLN A 140 14.49 -4.77 -6.54
N LYS A 141 15.57 -4.79 -5.75
CA LYS A 141 16.05 -3.57 -5.09
C LYS A 141 16.39 -2.55 -6.18
N TYR A 142 15.72 -1.40 -6.16
CA TYR A 142 15.89 -0.38 -7.18
C TYR A 142 16.82 0.74 -6.68
N GLN A 143 16.46 1.40 -5.58
CA GLN A 143 17.19 2.54 -5.04
C GLN A 143 17.00 2.65 -3.53
N SER A 144 18.01 3.16 -2.83
CA SER A 144 17.95 3.49 -1.41
C SER A 144 18.26 4.97 -1.21
N HIS A 145 17.58 5.59 -0.25
CA HIS A 145 17.81 6.95 0.18
C HIS A 145 18.00 6.99 1.69
N THR A 146 18.80 7.95 2.15
CA THR A 146 18.78 8.34 3.57
C THR A 146 17.42 8.94 3.90
N LEU A 147 16.83 8.50 5.00
CA LEU A 147 15.62 9.04 5.58
C LEU A 147 16.01 9.82 6.85
N LEU A 148 15.95 11.15 6.78
CA LEU A 148 16.42 12.04 7.86
C LEU A 148 15.41 12.16 9.03
N ARG A 149 14.84 11.04 9.45
CA ARG A 149 14.00 10.93 10.64
C ARG A 149 14.84 11.07 11.93
N GLY A 150 14.17 11.35 13.05
CA GLY A 150 14.76 11.41 14.39
C GLY A 150 15.41 10.09 14.83
N ASP A 151 16.14 10.12 15.94
CA ASP A 151 16.79 8.93 16.52
C ASP A 151 15.80 7.99 17.24
N THR A 152 14.62 8.51 17.58
CA THR A 152 13.52 7.77 18.23
C THR A 152 12.20 8.14 17.54
N PRO A 153 12.06 7.84 16.25
CA PRO A 153 10.94 8.34 15.46
C PRO A 153 9.64 7.64 15.87
N VAL A 154 8.54 8.39 15.86
CA VAL A 154 7.21 7.90 16.24
C VAL A 154 6.21 8.45 15.24
N LEU A 155 5.37 7.57 14.68
CA LEU A 155 4.17 7.94 13.95
C LEU A 155 2.96 7.74 14.88
N SER A 156 2.05 8.71 14.88
CA SER A 156 0.83 8.63 15.69
C SER A 156 -0.15 7.64 15.07
N THR A 157 -0.75 6.78 15.90
CA THR A 157 -1.84 5.90 15.48
C THR A 157 -3.21 6.45 15.88
N ASP A 158 -3.27 7.64 16.48
CA ASP A 158 -4.51 8.24 16.99
C ASP A 158 -5.31 8.99 15.90
N GLY A 159 -4.77 9.08 14.68
CA GLY A 159 -5.48 9.64 13.52
C GLY A 159 -6.14 8.60 12.61
N VAL A 160 -6.04 8.82 11.29
CA VAL A 160 -6.73 8.03 10.27
C VAL A 160 -5.81 7.56 9.15
N THR A 161 -6.02 6.34 8.69
CA THR A 161 -5.40 5.82 7.46
C THR A 161 -6.40 5.93 6.33
N VAL A 162 -5.98 6.54 5.23
CA VAL A 162 -6.77 6.77 4.02
C VAL A 162 -6.13 6.03 2.85
N PHE A 163 -6.96 5.42 2.01
CA PHE A 163 -6.55 4.80 0.76
C PHE A 163 -7.34 5.35 -0.42
N GLY A 164 -6.61 5.63 -1.49
CA GLY A 164 -7.10 6.37 -2.64
C GLY A 164 -6.90 7.88 -2.52
N THR A 165 -7.46 8.61 -3.47
CA THR A 165 -7.14 10.02 -3.71
C THR A 165 -7.81 11.00 -2.74
N ARG A 166 -7.28 12.22 -2.66
CA ARG A 166 -7.99 13.38 -2.10
C ARG A 166 -9.23 13.65 -2.95
N LEU A 167 -10.27 14.21 -2.31
CA LEU A 167 -11.63 14.44 -2.82
C LEU A 167 -11.76 15.14 -4.20
N LEU A 168 -10.70 15.74 -4.74
CA LEU A 168 -10.71 16.52 -5.97
C LEU A 168 -9.98 15.86 -7.15
N ASP A 169 -9.22 14.78 -6.92
CA ASP A 169 -8.39 14.16 -7.95
C ASP A 169 -9.11 12.97 -8.60
N GLU A 170 -9.25 13.05 -9.91
CA GLU A 170 -10.00 12.14 -10.76
C GLU A 170 -9.19 10.93 -11.24
N GLU A 171 -8.49 10.26 -10.32
CA GLU A 171 -7.58 9.17 -10.69
C GLU A 171 -8.27 7.80 -10.75
N VAL A 172 -7.81 6.98 -11.70
CA VAL A 172 -8.26 5.60 -11.88
C VAL A 172 -7.07 4.69 -11.72
N PHE A 173 -7.18 3.72 -10.83
CA PHE A 173 -6.14 2.74 -10.60
C PHE A 173 -6.74 1.38 -10.25
N GLU A 174 -5.92 0.36 -10.43
CA GLU A 174 -6.26 -1.01 -10.09
C GLU A 174 -5.25 -1.53 -9.08
N VAL A 175 -5.73 -2.21 -8.05
CA VAL A 175 -4.85 -2.82 -7.05
C VAL A 175 -5.10 -4.31 -7.02
N GLY A 176 -4.00 -5.05 -7.17
CA GLY A 176 -3.98 -6.50 -7.21
C GLY A 176 -4.26 -7.09 -5.83
N MET A 177 -4.90 -8.24 -5.82
CA MET A 177 -5.17 -9.03 -4.63
C MET A 177 -4.85 -10.50 -4.90
N LYS A 178 -4.20 -11.15 -3.93
CA LYS A 178 -4.04 -12.61 -3.96
C LYS A 178 -5.33 -13.29 -3.46
N ASN A 179 -5.78 -14.28 -4.22
CA ASN A 179 -7.02 -15.08 -4.06
C ASN A 179 -7.56 -15.20 -2.63
N VAL A 180 -8.42 -14.25 -2.22
CA VAL A 180 -9.21 -14.43 -0.99
C VAL A 180 -10.52 -15.08 -1.34
N LYS A 181 -10.70 -16.33 -0.91
CA LYS A 181 -12.05 -16.92 -0.85
C LYS A 181 -12.85 -16.14 0.21
N GLY A 182 -13.91 -15.45 -0.22
CA GLY A 182 -14.93 -14.87 0.67
C GLY A 182 -14.92 -13.35 0.84
N ILE A 183 -13.93 -12.61 0.34
CA ILE A 183 -13.99 -11.13 0.31
C ILE A 183 -14.64 -10.68 -0.98
N ARG A 184 -15.84 -10.12 -0.88
CA ARG A 184 -16.62 -9.59 -2.01
C ARG A 184 -16.73 -8.07 -2.01
N ASN A 185 -16.12 -7.40 -1.02
CA ASN A 185 -16.21 -5.96 -0.79
C ASN A 185 -14.80 -5.38 -0.61
N VAL A 186 -14.49 -4.28 -1.31
CA VAL A 186 -13.19 -3.57 -1.24
C VAL A 186 -12.92 -2.93 0.13
N GLU A 187 -13.95 -2.53 0.89
CA GLU A 187 -13.79 -1.99 2.24
C GLU A 187 -13.39 -3.11 3.20
N SER A 188 -14.04 -4.27 3.10
CA SER A 188 -13.63 -5.45 3.86
C SER A 188 -12.24 -5.94 3.42
N ALA A 189 -11.91 -5.83 2.12
CA ALA A 189 -10.57 -6.10 1.63
C ALA A 189 -9.56 -5.14 2.25
N PHE A 190 -9.87 -3.84 2.26
CA PHE A 190 -9.04 -2.77 2.81
C PHE A 190 -8.80 -2.95 4.30
N GLN A 191 -9.85 -3.18 5.09
CA GLN A 191 -9.73 -3.43 6.53
C GLN A 191 -8.91 -4.69 6.83
N LYS A 192 -9.17 -5.79 6.12
CA LYS A 192 -8.42 -7.05 6.30
C LYS A 192 -6.98 -6.97 5.78
N THR A 193 -6.73 -6.08 4.83
CA THR A 193 -5.41 -5.86 4.23
C THR A 193 -4.48 -5.13 5.18
N LEU A 194 -5.00 -4.12 5.88
CA LEU A 194 -4.22 -3.24 6.75
C LEU A 194 -4.17 -3.72 8.21
N SER A 195 -4.97 -4.71 8.59
CA SER A 195 -4.88 -5.34 9.91
C SER A 195 -3.56 -6.11 10.04
N HIS A 196 -2.77 -5.73 11.03
CA HIS A 196 -1.54 -6.40 11.48
C HIS A 196 -1.76 -7.92 11.65
N GLU A 197 -1.00 -8.76 10.93
CA GLU A 197 -0.87 -10.19 11.25
C GLU A 197 0.28 -10.36 12.25
N GLY A 198 -0.02 -10.18 13.53
CA GLY A 198 0.86 -10.62 14.60
C GLY A 198 0.80 -12.14 14.75
N GLU A 199 1.79 -12.86 14.21
CA GLU A 199 2.43 -14.05 14.83
C GLU A 199 3.50 -14.71 13.92
N SER A 200 4.78 -14.66 14.36
CA SER A 200 5.87 -15.64 14.11
C SER A 200 6.60 -15.70 12.74
N PRO A 201 7.94 -15.98 12.69
CA PRO A 201 8.80 -15.72 11.52
C PRO A 201 8.83 -16.82 10.44
N PHE A 202 7.94 -17.82 10.46
CA PHE A 202 8.02 -18.96 9.53
C PHE A 202 6.67 -19.44 9.02
N ARG A 203 5.77 -18.57 8.55
CA ARG A 203 4.70 -18.96 7.61
C ARG A 203 3.92 -17.78 7.02
N ALA A 204 4.51 -17.05 6.08
CA ALA A 204 3.71 -16.26 5.14
C ALA A 204 3.09 -17.18 4.07
N GLN A 205 2.26 -18.14 4.48
CA GLN A 205 1.45 -18.93 3.55
C GLN A 205 0.03 -18.36 3.55
N HIS A 206 -0.31 -17.68 2.45
CA HIS A 206 -1.64 -17.15 2.08
C HIS A 206 -2.01 -15.72 2.52
N ILE A 207 -1.13 -14.74 2.29
CA ILE A 207 -1.49 -13.34 2.56
C ILE A 207 -2.20 -12.72 1.33
N SER A 208 -3.48 -12.42 1.55
CA SER A 208 -4.45 -11.80 0.65
C SER A 208 -4.54 -10.28 0.90
N SER A 209 -3.60 -9.49 0.38
CA SER A 209 -3.51 -8.06 0.73
C SER A 209 -3.41 -7.12 -0.47
N LEU A 210 -4.19 -6.02 -0.42
CA LEU A 210 -4.16 -4.86 -1.33
C LEU A 210 -2.86 -4.03 -1.11
N ILE A 211 -2.44 -3.92 0.15
CA ILE A 211 -1.19 -3.35 0.67
C ILE A 211 -0.75 -4.22 1.85
N MET A 212 0.40 -4.88 1.76
CA MET A 212 0.97 -5.63 2.88
C MET A 212 1.85 -4.70 3.72
N PHE A 213 1.58 -4.67 5.02
CA PHE A 213 2.40 -3.99 6.02
C PHE A 213 3.15 -5.05 6.84
N MET A 214 4.46 -4.90 7.02
CA MET A 214 5.27 -5.80 7.84
C MET A 214 6.10 -5.01 8.85
N GLU A 215 6.13 -5.46 10.10
CA GLU A 215 7.03 -4.93 11.13
C GLU A 215 8.45 -5.46 10.92
N GLY A 216 9.45 -4.59 11.01
CA GLY A 216 10.86 -4.91 10.83
C GLY A 216 11.40 -4.78 9.39
N GLY A 217 12.73 -4.80 9.27
CA GLY A 217 13.44 -4.76 7.98
C GLY A 217 13.42 -6.11 7.25
N LEU A 218 13.06 -6.09 5.96
CA LEU A 218 13.19 -7.09 4.87
C LEU A 218 13.08 -8.60 5.12
N GLY A 219 12.70 -9.06 6.31
CA GLY A 219 12.81 -10.46 6.72
C GLY A 219 12.13 -11.46 5.80
N LEU A 220 11.07 -11.09 5.07
CA LEU A 220 10.33 -12.01 4.18
C LEU A 220 9.47 -11.27 3.13
N LEU A 221 10.03 -10.34 2.34
CA LEU A 221 9.31 -9.88 1.13
C LEU A 221 9.29 -11.02 0.08
N HIS A 222 8.39 -12.00 0.24
CA HIS A 222 8.24 -13.10 -0.71
C HIS A 222 7.52 -12.61 -1.98
N CYS A 223 8.32 -12.28 -2.99
CA CYS A 223 7.84 -11.73 -4.24
C CYS A 223 7.60 -12.83 -5.28
N GLU A 224 6.42 -13.46 -5.26
CA GLU A 224 6.01 -14.45 -6.28
C GLU A 224 5.95 -13.80 -7.67
N ARG A 225 6.88 -14.12 -8.56
CA ARG A 225 6.85 -13.64 -9.95
C ARG A 225 5.83 -14.44 -10.76
N CYS A 226 5.04 -13.77 -11.59
CA CYS A 226 4.25 -14.46 -12.61
C CYS A 226 5.18 -15.12 -13.63
N ILE A 227 4.76 -16.26 -14.18
CA ILE A 227 5.38 -16.78 -15.39
C ILE A 227 4.83 -15.98 -16.57
N LYS A 228 5.73 -15.39 -17.36
CA LYS A 228 5.40 -14.77 -18.65
C LYS A 228 5.17 -15.82 -19.71
#